data_AF-A0A9D5PA08-F1
#
_entry.id   AF-A0A9D5PA08-F1
#
_cell.length_a   1.000
_cell.length_b   1.000
_cell.length_c   1.000
_cell.angle_alpha   90.00
_cell.angle_beta   90.00
_cell.angle_gamma   90.00
#
_symmetry.space_group_name_H-M   'P 1'
#
loop_
_entity.id
_entity.type
_entity.pdbx_description
1 polymer ?
#
loop_
_entity_poly.entity_id
_entity_poly.type
_entity_poly.pdbx_seq_one_letter_code
_entity_poly.pdbx_strand_id
1 'polypeptide(L)' 'MEEKLSMLFLSDGRTALQYVQNLSQEWRQIAIDAILECSKLGYPLNDMEITSKAREMQRTRKKAFA' A
#
# COMPACT_ATOMS: atom_id res chain seq x y z
N MET A 1 0.46 -10.69 9.03
CA MET A 1 0.48 -9.58 8.05
C MET A 1 -0.82 -8.80 8.11
N GLU A 2 -1.96 -9.49 8.10
CA GLU A 2 -3.30 -8.88 8.28
C GLU A 2 -3.45 -8.11 9.59
N GLU A 3 -2.91 -8.62 10.70
CA GLU A 3 -2.98 -7.94 12.01
C GLU A 3 -2.34 -6.54 12.00
N LYS A 4 -1.22 -6.35 11.29
CA LYS A 4 -0.58 -5.03 11.14
C LYS A 4 -1.42 -4.09 10.28
N LEU A 5 -2.10 -4.61 9.26
CA LEU A 5 -2.96 -3.80 8.39
C LEU A 5 -4.27 -3.40 9.09
N SER A 6 -4.78 -4.23 10.00
CA SER A 6 -5.95 -3.90 10.82
C SER A 6 -5.68 -2.78 11.83
N MET A 7 -4.42 -2.57 12.22
CA MET A 7 -4.00 -1.50 13.13
C MET A 7 -3.66 -0.17 12.42
N LEU A 8 -3.54 -0.19 11.09
CA LEU A 8 -3.22 0.98 10.29
C LEU A 8 -4.51 1.61 9.74
N PHE A 9 -4.68 2.89 10.00
CA PHE A 9 -5.81 3.66 9.50
C PHE A 9 -5.35 4.58 8.37
N LEU A 10 -6.13 4.58 7.29
CA LEU A 10 -6.01 5.56 6.23
C LEU A 10 -6.54 6.91 6.71
N SER A 11 -6.18 7.96 5.98
CA SER A 11 -6.58 9.35 6.25
C SER A 11 -8.10 9.55 6.18
N ASP A 12 -8.82 8.64 5.53
CA ASP A 12 -10.28 8.63 5.44
C ASP A 12 -10.98 7.82 6.55
N GLY A 13 -10.21 7.27 7.49
CA GLY A 13 -10.70 6.47 8.62
C GLY A 13 -10.94 4.99 8.30
N ARG A 14 -10.73 4.53 7.06
CA ARG A 14 -10.77 3.09 6.73
C ARG A 14 -9.52 2.40 7.23
N THR A 15 -9.61 1.11 7.55
CA THR A 15 -8.40 0.33 7.85
C THR A 15 -7.65 0.00 6.57
N ALA A 16 -6.33 -0.14 6.65
CA ALA A 16 -5.51 -0.58 5.53
C ALA A 16 -5.94 -1.96 5.01
N LEU A 17 -6.40 -2.84 5.91
CA LEU A 17 -6.97 -4.12 5.52
C LEU A 17 -8.21 -3.94 4.62
N GLN A 18 -9.15 -3.08 5.01
CA GLN A 18 -10.36 -2.81 4.24
C GLN A 18 -10.04 -2.19 2.87
N TYR A 19 -9.05 -1.29 2.82
CA TYR A 19 -8.56 -0.72 1.56
C TYR A 19 -8.04 -1.82 0.62
N VAL A 20 -7.16 -2.69 1.11
CA VAL A 20 -6.57 -3.77 0.31
C VAL A 20 -7.59 -4.83 -0.10
N GLN A 21 -8.56 -5.17 0.76
CA GLN A 21 -9.60 -6.13 0.45
C GLN A 21 -10.48 -5.69 -0.74
N ASN A 22 -10.69 -4.38 -0.88
CA ASN A 22 -11.44 -3.78 -1.99
C ASN A 22 -10.65 -3.75 -3.32
N LEU A 23 -9.35 -4.05 -3.31
CA LEU A 23 -8.52 -4.11 -4.52
C LEU A 23 -8.54 -5.49 -5.16
N SER A 24 -8.37 -5.53 -6.49
CA SER A 24 -8.16 -6.77 -7.24
C SER A 24 -6.91 -7.49 -6.74
N GLN A 25 -6.94 -8.83 -6.78
CA GLN A 25 -5.90 -9.69 -6.21
C GLN A 25 -4.48 -9.38 -6.72
N GLU A 26 -4.36 -8.99 -8.00
CA GLU A 26 -3.08 -8.60 -8.62
C GLU A 26 -2.42 -7.36 -7.98
N TRP A 27 -3.22 -6.45 -7.41
CA TRP A 27 -2.75 -5.19 -6.82
C TRP A 27 -2.60 -5.27 -5.30
N ARG A 28 -3.14 -6.30 -4.64
CA ARG A 28 -3.13 -6.41 -3.18
C ARG A 28 -1.74 -6.40 -2.61
N GLN A 29 -0.83 -7.21 -3.15
CA GLN A 29 0.52 -7.33 -2.60
C GLN A 29 1.28 -6.00 -2.69
N ILE A 30 1.23 -5.33 -3.84
CA ILE A 30 1.95 -4.06 -4.02
C ILE A 30 1.32 -2.91 -3.23
N ALA A 31 0.00 -2.93 -3.03
CA ALA A 31 -0.69 -1.98 -2.16
C ALA A 31 -0.32 -2.20 -0.69
N ILE A 32 -0.23 -3.45 -0.22
CA ILE A 32 0.25 -3.78 1.13
C ILE A 32 1.67 -3.23 1.33
N ASP A 33 2.57 -3.53 0.39
CA ASP A 33 3.96 -3.08 0.48
C ASP A 33 4.05 -1.55 0.49
N ALA A 34 3.27 -0.88 -0.35
CA ALA A 34 3.20 0.58 -0.41
C ALA A 34 2.67 1.19 0.91
N ILE A 35 1.61 0.63 1.49
CA ILE A 35 1.05 1.11 2.77
C ILE A 35 2.07 0.96 3.89
N LEU A 36 2.75 -0.18 3.97
CA LEU A 36 3.77 -0.42 5.00
C LEU A 36 4.96 0.53 4.85
N GLU A 37 5.40 0.78 3.61
CA GLU A 37 6.49 1.71 3.34
C GLU A 37 6.10 3.16 3.67
N CYS A 38 4.90 3.61 3.26
CA CYS A 38 4.37 4.92 3.63
C CYS A 38 4.27 5.07 5.15
N SER A 39 3.76 4.04 5.85
CA SER A 39 3.69 4.01 7.31
C SER A 39 5.06 4.14 7.97
N LYS A 40 6.06 3.41 7.45
CA LYS A 40 7.44 3.43 7.97
C LYS A 40 8.13 4.78 7.74
N LEU A 41 7.85 5.43 6.60
CA LEU A 41 8.41 6.74 6.25
C LEU A 41 7.66 7.91 6.91
N GLY A 42 6.57 7.65 7.63
CA GLY A 42 5.73 8.68 8.25
C GLY A 42 4.90 9.48 7.23
N TYR A 43 4.70 8.94 6.03
CA TYR A 43 3.83 9.56 5.02
C TYR A 43 2.36 9.33 5.35
N PRO A 44 1.48 10.26 4.96
CA PRO A 44 0.05 10.09 5.16
C PRO A 44 -0.46 8.87 4.38
N LEU A 45 -1.20 8.00 5.07
CA LEU A 45 -1.83 6.83 4.47
C LEU A 45 -3.10 7.25 3.72
N ASN A 46 -2.94 7.87 2.56
CA ASN A 46 -4.04 8.24 1.67
C ASN A 46 -3.86 7.58 0.30
N ASP A 47 -4.94 7.56 -0.48
CA ASP A 47 -4.95 6.91 -1.80
C ASP A 47 -3.87 7.44 -2.74
N MET A 48 -3.53 8.73 -2.64
CA MET A 48 -2.52 9.36 -3.49
C MET A 48 -1.11 8.85 -3.19
N GLU A 49 -0.70 8.86 -1.93
CA GLU A 49 0.62 8.39 -1.49
C GLU A 49 0.76 6.88 -1.70
N ILE A 50 -0.26 6.11 -1.34
CA ILE A 50 -0.29 4.65 -1.52
C ILE A 50 -0.16 4.31 -3.01
N THR A 51 -0.93 4.98 -3.88
CA THR A 51 -0.86 4.75 -5.33
C THR A 51 0.48 5.18 -5.92
N SER A 52 1.00 6.34 -5.50
CA SER A 52 2.31 6.84 -5.94
C SER A 52 3.41 5.85 -5.61
N LYS A 53 3.45 5.39 -4.35
CA LYS A 53 4.43 4.41 -3.86
C LYS A 53 4.28 3.05 -4.54
N ALA A 54 3.04 2.57 -4.72
CA ALA A 54 2.78 1.32 -5.44
C ALA A 54 3.29 1.38 -6.89
N ARG A 55 3.07 2.50 -7.61
CA ARG A 55 3.58 2.69 -8.97
C ARG A 55 5.11 2.74 -9.02
N GLU A 56 5.73 3.42 -8.06
CA GLU A 56 7.20 3.44 -7.93
C GLU A 56 7.75 2.02 -7.74
N MET A 57 7.19 1.25 -6.81
CA MET A 57 7.54 -0.15 -6.58
C MET A 57 7.32 -1.00 -7.82
N GLN A 58 6.25 -0.76 -8.58
CA GLN A 58 5.96 -1.50 -9.81
C GLN A 58 7.02 -1.24 -10.87
N ARG A 59 7.45 0.03 -11.02
CA ARG A 59 8.53 0.42 -11.94
C ARG A 59 9.85 -0.20 -11.53
N THR A 60 10.20 -0.17 -10.25
CA THR A 60 11.44 -0.77 -9.73
C THR A 60 11.44 -2.28 -9.94
N ARG A 61 10.32 -2.96 -9.67
CA ARG A 61 10.17 -4.40 -9.97
C ARG A 61 10.39 -4.67 -11.46
N LYS A 62 9.78 -3.88 -12.36
CA LYS A 62 10.01 -4.03 -13.82
C LYS A 62 11.47 -3.81 -14.23
N LYS A 63 12.18 -2.88 -13.60
CA LYS A 63 13.60 -2.62 -13.87
C LYS A 63 14.53 -3.71 -13.32
N ALA A 64 14.14 -4.42 -12.26
CA ALA A 64 14.96 -5.48 -11.68
C ALA A 64 14.97 -6.78 -12.50
N PHE A 65 14.04 -6.94 -13.44
CA PHE A 65 13.90 -8.11 -14.33
C PHE A 65 14.14 -7.77 -15.81
N ALA A 66 14.69 -6.59 -16.12
CA ALA A 66 15.05 -6.14 -17.48
C ALA A 66 16.57 -6.07 -17.61
#